data_AF-A0A068TKS7-F1
#
_entry.id   AF-A0A068TKS7-F1
#
_cell.length_a   1.000
_cell.length_b   1.000
_cell.length_c   1.000
_cell.angle_alpha   90.00
_cell.angle_beta   90.00
_cell.angle_gamma   90.00
#
_symmetry.space_group_name_H-M   'P 1'
#
loop_
_entity.id
_entity.type
_entity.pdbx_description
1 polymer ?
#
loop_
_entity_poly.entity_id
_entity_poly.type
_entity_poly.pdbx_seq_one_letter_code
_entity_poly.pdbx_strand_id
1 'polypeptide(L)'
;MQHSNTADHVLESEARMGGQEHFYLETHCTIAVPKGEDDEMELFCSTQNPTETQKVVAEVLGIQSNKVVCRVKRMGGGFGGKESRMLVSAVPVAVAAYKLNRPVRCMLDRDEDMMISGTRHPFLGKYK
;
A
#
# COMPACT_ATOMS: atom_id res chain seq x y z
N MET A 1 -9.99 -29.78 -23.64
CA MET A 1 -10.26 -29.30 -25.02
C MET A 1 -10.93 -30.33 -25.94
N GLN A 2 -11.09 -31.61 -25.56
CA GLN A 2 -11.70 -32.63 -26.44
C GLN A 2 -13.23 -32.81 -26.27
N HIS A 3 -13.89 -32.06 -25.38
CA HIS A 3 -15.33 -32.23 -25.07
C HIS A 3 -16.26 -31.32 -25.90
N SER A 4 -15.74 -30.34 -26.65
CA SER A 4 -16.60 -29.48 -27.49
C SER A 4 -17.04 -30.14 -28.79
N ASN A 5 -16.45 -31.28 -29.17
CA ASN A 5 -16.70 -31.93 -30.46
C ASN A 5 -18.06 -32.65 -30.55
N THR A 6 -18.79 -32.76 -29.44
CA THR A 6 -20.13 -33.38 -29.40
C THR A 6 -21.21 -32.40 -28.94
N ALA A 7 -20.90 -31.11 -28.80
CA ALA A 7 -21.86 -30.10 -28.38
C ALA A 7 -22.64 -29.59 -29.61
N ASP A 8 -23.97 -29.47 -29.50
CA ASP A 8 -24.82 -28.97 -30.58
C ASP A 8 -24.47 -27.51 -30.94
N HIS A 9 -24.02 -26.72 -29.97
CA HIS A 9 -23.56 -25.35 -30.14
C HIS A 9 -22.33 -25.06 -29.27
N VAL A 10 -21.42 -24.23 -29.79
CA VAL A 10 -20.24 -23.72 -29.09
C VAL A 10 -20.21 -22.20 -29.25
N LEU A 11 -20.05 -21.46 -28.15
CA LEU A 11 -20.05 -20.00 -28.14
C LEU A 11 -18.71 -19.47 -27.66
N GLU A 12 -18.02 -18.76 -28.54
CA GLU A 12 -16.75 -18.11 -28.26
C GLU A 12 -16.93 -16.60 -28.17
N SER A 13 -16.41 -15.98 -27.12
CA SER A 13 -16.46 -14.53 -26.95
C SER A 13 -15.42 -14.02 -25.95
N GLU A 14 -15.31 -12.71 -25.84
CA GLU A 14 -14.50 -12.03 -24.82
C GLU A 14 -15.31 -10.98 -24.04
N ALA A 15 -14.92 -10.77 -22.78
CA ALA A 15 -15.47 -9.74 -21.91
C ALA A 15 -14.34 -8.92 -21.27
N ARG A 16 -14.52 -7.60 -21.19
CA ARG A 16 -13.56 -6.64 -20.62
C ARG A 16 -14.11 -5.99 -19.37
N MET A 17 -13.27 -5.84 -18.36
CA MET A 17 -13.57 -5.13 -17.12
C MET A 17 -12.44 -4.13 -16.83
N GLY A 18 -12.81 -2.87 -16.60
CA GLY A 18 -11.87 -1.80 -16.27
C GLY A 18 -11.26 -1.96 -14.87
N GLY A 19 -10.21 -1.17 -14.61
CA GLY A 19 -9.68 -1.01 -13.26
C GLY A 19 -10.61 -0.19 -12.37
N GLN A 20 -10.31 -0.15 -11.07
CA GLN A 20 -11.11 0.61 -10.10
C GLN A 20 -10.22 1.16 -8.99
N GLU A 21 -10.34 2.46 -8.74
CA GLU A 21 -9.67 3.12 -7.62
C GLU A 21 -10.31 2.72 -6.28
N HIS A 22 -9.49 2.64 -5.24
CA HIS A 22 -9.95 2.33 -3.88
C HIS A 22 -10.78 3.48 -3.30
N PHE A 23 -10.33 4.71 -3.53
CA PHE A 23 -11.02 5.94 -3.17
C PHE A 23 -11.43 6.02 -1.69
N TYR A 24 -10.60 5.46 -0.80
CA TYR A 24 -10.72 5.66 0.65
C TYR A 24 -10.69 7.16 0.98
N LEU A 25 -11.52 7.62 1.92
CA LEU A 25 -11.69 9.05 2.17
C LEU A 25 -10.47 9.71 2.81
N GLU A 26 -9.76 8.98 3.68
CA GLU A 26 -8.44 9.39 4.17
C GLU A 26 -7.36 8.90 3.21
N THR A 27 -6.62 9.78 2.54
CA THR A 27 -5.48 9.42 1.68
C THR A 27 -4.35 8.74 2.47
N HIS A 28 -3.32 8.23 1.80
CA HIS A 28 -2.14 7.73 2.49
C HIS A 28 -1.50 8.82 3.36
N CYS A 29 -1.23 8.47 4.62
CA CYS A 29 -0.69 9.38 5.61
C CYS A 29 0.27 8.63 6.55
N THR A 30 1.43 9.22 6.81
CA THR A 30 2.40 8.73 7.78
C THR A 30 3.02 9.88 8.57
N ILE A 31 3.18 9.68 9.87
CA ILE A 31 4.07 10.46 10.74
C ILE A 31 5.19 9.52 11.20
N ALA A 32 6.45 9.92 11.04
CA ALA A 32 7.60 9.23 11.63
C ALA A 32 8.26 10.12 12.68
N VAL A 33 8.55 9.55 13.85
CA VAL A 33 9.08 10.24 15.02
C VAL A 33 10.35 9.51 15.47
N PRO A 34 11.55 10.07 15.20
CA PRO A 34 12.79 9.53 15.76
C PRO A 34 12.81 9.82 17.27
N LYS A 35 13.25 8.85 18.06
CA LYS A 35 13.31 8.97 19.53
C LYS A 35 14.58 9.67 20.03
N GLY A 36 15.59 9.81 19.17
CA GLY A 36 16.85 10.47 19.48
C GLY A 36 17.90 9.58 20.16
N GLU A 37 17.54 8.33 20.49
CA GLU A 37 18.43 7.33 21.09
C GLU A 37 18.37 6.04 20.26
N ASP A 38 19.51 5.36 20.13
CA ASP A 38 19.67 4.05 19.48
C ASP A 38 18.95 3.85 18.13
N ASP A 39 18.85 4.90 17.32
CA ASP A 39 18.16 4.88 16.03
C ASP A 39 16.67 4.46 16.11
N GLU A 40 16.05 4.60 17.29
CA GLU A 40 14.66 4.21 17.51
C GLU A 40 13.68 5.13 16.77
N MET A 41 12.71 4.51 16.10
CA MET A 41 11.72 5.19 15.27
C MET A 41 10.32 4.70 15.61
N GLU A 42 9.40 5.63 15.86
CA GLU A 42 7.97 5.35 15.99
C GLU A 42 7.21 5.94 14.80
N LEU A 43 6.43 5.10 14.13
CA LEU A 43 5.56 5.51 13.03
C LEU A 43 4.10 5.47 13.44
N PHE A 44 3.35 6.49 13.03
CA PHE A 44 1.89 6.50 13.00
C PHE A 44 1.47 6.50 11.53
N CYS A 45 1.06 5.34 11.03
CA CYS A 45 0.82 5.11 9.61
C CYS A 45 -0.64 4.71 9.38
N SER A 46 -1.26 5.28 8.34
CA SER A 46 -2.54 4.81 7.82
C SER A 46 -2.27 3.56 6.95
N THR A 47 -2.24 2.39 7.59
CA THR A 47 -1.89 1.10 6.98
C THR A 47 -2.74 -0.06 7.51
N GLN A 48 -3.07 -1.01 6.64
CA GLN A 48 -3.68 -2.29 7.01
C GLN A 48 -2.64 -3.33 7.48
N ASN A 49 -1.35 -3.09 7.21
CA ASN A 49 -0.27 -4.03 7.52
C ASN A 49 0.88 -3.33 8.28
N PRO A 50 0.73 -3.11 9.60
CA PRO A 50 1.77 -2.49 10.41
C PRO A 50 3.05 -3.32 10.50
N THR A 51 2.94 -4.66 10.45
CA THR A 51 4.09 -5.57 10.49
C THR A 51 4.98 -5.43 9.26
N GLU A 52 4.39 -5.38 8.06
CA GLU A 52 5.16 -5.15 6.83
C GLU A 52 5.76 -3.74 6.81
N THR A 53 4.99 -2.75 7.28
CA THR A 53 5.48 -1.36 7.40
C THR A 53 6.74 -1.30 8.28
N GLN A 54 6.72 -1.97 9.43
CA GLN A 54 7.87 -2.05 10.34
C GLN A 54 9.09 -2.68 9.66
N LYS A 55 8.89 -3.85 9.02
CA LYS A 55 9.98 -4.61 8.38
C LYS A 55 10.65 -3.80 7.28
N VAL A 56 9.87 -3.23 6.36
CA VAL A 56 10.41 -2.49 5.22
C VAL A 56 11.09 -1.21 5.67
N VAL A 57 10.54 -0.49 6.65
CA VAL A 57 11.21 0.71 7.19
C VAL A 57 12.53 0.35 7.84
N ALA A 58 12.58 -0.70 8.66
CA ALA A 58 13.81 -1.15 9.30
C ALA A 58 14.88 -1.54 8.26
N GLU A 59 14.48 -2.28 7.22
CA GLU A 59 15.34 -2.68 6.11
C GLU A 59 15.90 -1.48 5.36
N VAL A 60 15.06 -0.52 4.96
CA VAL A 60 15.49 0.67 4.20
C VAL A 60 16.41 1.57 5.02
N LEU A 61 16.15 1.70 6.33
CA LEU A 61 17.01 2.48 7.23
C LEU A 61 18.30 1.75 7.59
N GLY A 62 18.39 0.43 7.36
CA GLY A 62 19.55 -0.38 7.74
C GLY A 62 19.65 -0.62 9.24
N ILE A 63 18.53 -0.64 9.96
CA ILE A 63 18.45 -0.83 11.42
C ILE A 63 17.67 -2.10 11.77
N GLN A 64 17.77 -2.54 13.03
CA GLN A 64 17.06 -3.74 13.49
C GLN A 64 15.55 -3.47 13.61
N SER A 65 14.71 -4.46 13.28
CA SER A 65 13.25 -4.31 13.32
C SER A 65 12.69 -3.96 14.71
N ASN A 66 13.38 -4.35 15.80
CA ASN A 66 12.99 -3.99 17.16
C ASN A 66 13.15 -2.50 17.47
N LYS A 67 13.93 -1.75 16.66
CA LYS A 67 14.10 -0.30 16.75
C LYS A 67 12.98 0.47 16.06
N VAL A 68 12.12 -0.21 15.29
CA VAL A 68 11.00 0.41 14.58
C VAL A 68 9.69 -0.06 15.20
N VAL A 69 8.82 0.88 15.58
CA VAL A 69 7.46 0.58 16.06
C VAL A 69 6.45 1.25 15.14
N CYS A 70 5.58 0.46 14.51
CA CYS A 70 4.47 0.99 13.70
C CYS A 70 3.15 0.90 14.49
N ARG A 71 2.49 2.04 14.70
CA ARG A 71 1.20 2.14 15.39
C ARG A 71 0.10 2.57 14.44
N VAL A 72 -1.05 1.91 14.56
CA VAL A 72 -2.27 2.23 13.82
C VAL A 72 -3.42 2.31 14.82
N LYS A 73 -4.08 3.46 14.91
CA LYS A 73 -5.28 3.62 15.77
C LYS A 73 -6.56 3.29 15.01
N ARG A 74 -6.73 3.89 13.83
CA ARG A 74 -7.83 3.71 12.89
C ARG A 74 -7.39 4.21 11.51
N MET A 75 -8.15 3.89 10.46
CA MET A 75 -7.99 4.43 9.12
C MET A 75 -9.34 4.92 8.59
N GLY A 76 -9.35 5.98 7.78
CA GLY A 76 -10.52 6.48 7.05
C GLY A 76 -10.78 5.72 5.74
N GLY A 77 -10.79 4.39 5.81
CA GLY A 77 -10.90 3.47 4.66
C GLY A 77 -9.54 2.93 4.19
N GLY A 78 -9.56 1.75 3.54
CA GLY A 78 -8.36 1.08 3.04
C GLY A 78 -8.65 0.20 1.81
N PHE A 79 -9.64 -0.68 1.89
CA PHE A 79 -10.15 -1.50 0.77
C PHE A 79 -9.07 -2.33 0.03
N GLY A 80 -7.96 -2.68 0.71
CA GLY A 80 -6.80 -3.36 0.12
C GLY A 80 -5.70 -2.39 -0.36
N GLY A 81 -6.05 -1.15 -0.68
CA GLY A 81 -5.11 -0.14 -1.16
C GLY A 81 -4.10 0.32 -0.10
N LYS A 82 -4.32 -0.01 1.18
CA LYS A 82 -3.39 0.30 2.28
C LYS A 82 -2.71 -0.93 2.87
N GLU A 83 -2.79 -2.08 2.20
CA GLU A 83 -2.13 -3.32 2.66
C GLU A 83 -0.64 -3.34 2.34
N SER A 84 -0.26 -3.04 1.09
CA SER A 84 1.13 -3.01 0.64
C SER A 84 1.59 -1.64 0.17
N ARG A 85 0.65 -0.79 -0.26
CA ARG A 85 0.96 0.49 -0.91
C ARG A 85 1.16 1.63 0.09
N MET A 86 0.95 1.41 1.40
CA MET A 86 1.33 2.39 2.44
C MET A 86 2.80 2.82 2.35
N LEU A 87 3.65 1.96 1.77
CA LEU A 87 5.08 2.19 1.52
C LEU A 87 5.35 3.49 0.77
N VAL A 88 4.44 3.92 -0.11
CA VAL A 88 4.58 5.18 -0.87
C VAL A 88 4.67 6.40 0.04
N SER A 89 4.11 6.32 1.26
CA SER A 89 4.21 7.37 2.28
C SER A 89 5.17 6.99 3.41
N ALA A 90 5.16 5.74 3.89
CA ALA A 90 5.86 5.37 5.10
C ALA A 90 7.39 5.39 4.96
N VAL A 91 7.91 4.84 3.86
CA VAL A 91 9.35 4.77 3.60
C VAL A 91 9.99 6.15 3.41
N PRO A 92 9.52 7.02 2.51
CA PRO A 92 10.13 8.34 2.32
C PRO A 92 10.04 9.21 3.59
N VAL A 93 8.92 9.14 4.33
CA VAL A 93 8.77 9.86 5.60
C VAL A 93 9.75 9.34 6.65
N ALA A 94 9.93 8.02 6.78
CA ALA A 94 10.89 7.44 7.69
C ALA A 94 12.34 7.83 7.35
N VAL A 95 12.72 7.77 6.07
CA VAL A 95 14.06 8.18 5.61
C VAL A 95 14.30 9.66 5.90
N ALA A 96 13.33 10.53 5.62
CA ALA A 96 13.43 11.96 5.90
C ALA A 96 13.57 12.21 7.42
N ALA A 97 12.74 11.56 8.24
CA ALA A 97 12.79 11.70 9.69
C ALA A 97 14.12 11.22 10.28
N TYR A 98 14.63 10.09 9.78
CA TYR A 98 15.91 9.52 10.18
C TYR A 98 17.08 10.45 9.82
N LYS A 99 17.11 10.96 8.58
CA LYS A 99 18.19 11.84 8.11
C LYS A 99 18.19 13.21 8.77
N LEU A 100 17.01 13.76 9.06
CA LEU A 100 16.86 15.09 9.66
C LEU A 100 16.87 15.05 11.19
N ASN A 101 16.80 13.85 11.79
CA ASN A 101 16.60 13.62 13.22
C ASN A 101 15.46 14.48 13.82
N ARG A 102 14.35 14.57 13.08
CA ARG A 102 13.18 15.37 13.45
C ARG A 102 11.91 14.64 13.04
N PRO A 103 10.79 14.83 13.75
CA PRO A 103 9.51 14.30 13.31
C PRO A 103 9.13 14.83 11.92
N VAL A 104 8.71 13.93 11.03
CA VAL A 104 8.24 14.26 9.68
C VAL A 104 6.85 13.68 9.47
N ARG A 105 5.99 14.42 8.79
CA ARG A 105 4.64 14.00 8.39
C ARG A 105 4.46 14.18 6.89
N CYS A 106 3.82 13.21 6.25
CA CYS A 106 3.26 13.37 4.91
C CYS A 106 1.83 12.83 4.90
N MET A 107 0.94 13.57 4.25
CA MET A 107 -0.39 13.12 3.84
C MET A 107 -0.51 13.52 2.39
N LEU A 108 -0.78 12.55 1.52
CA LEU A 108 -0.87 12.81 0.08
C LEU A 108 -2.12 13.62 -0.25
N ASP A 109 -2.01 14.50 -1.23
CA ASP A 109 -3.18 15.03 -1.91
C ASP A 109 -3.85 13.92 -2.73
N ARG A 110 -5.13 14.09 -3.06
CA ARG A 110 -5.94 13.03 -3.68
C ARG A 110 -5.39 12.61 -5.05
N ASP A 111 -4.95 13.57 -5.84
CA ASP A 111 -4.36 13.33 -7.15
C ASP A 111 -3.03 12.57 -7.03
N GLU A 112 -2.15 12.96 -6.11
CA GLU A 112 -0.92 12.23 -5.79
C GLU A 112 -1.22 10.78 -5.39
N ASP A 113 -2.17 10.58 -4.48
CA ASP A 113 -2.61 9.29 -3.98
C ASP A 113 -3.07 8.37 -5.13
N MET A 114 -4.00 8.85 -5.97
CA MET A 114 -4.53 8.09 -7.12
C MET A 114 -3.45 7.78 -8.17
N MET A 115 -2.45 8.65 -8.34
CA MET A 115 -1.36 8.41 -9.28
C MET A 115 -0.42 7.29 -8.83
N ILE A 116 -0.20 7.11 -7.52
CA ILE A 116 0.86 6.25 -7.00
C ILE A 116 0.36 5.02 -6.25
N SER A 117 -0.86 5.01 -5.69
CA SER A 117 -1.36 3.89 -4.88
C SER A 117 -1.68 2.66 -5.73
N GLY A 118 -2.06 2.83 -6.99
CA GLY A 118 -2.52 1.75 -7.86
C GLY A 118 -3.95 1.32 -7.55
N THR A 119 -4.50 0.44 -8.40
CA THR A 119 -5.94 0.15 -8.48
C THR A 119 -6.23 -1.34 -8.49
N ARG A 120 -7.52 -1.71 -8.46
CA ARG A 120 -7.95 -3.03 -8.93
C ARG A 120 -7.42 -3.27 -10.34
N HIS A 121 -6.91 -4.47 -10.59
CA HIS A 121 -6.41 -4.87 -11.90
C HIS A 121 -7.56 -4.94 -12.91
N PRO A 122 -7.42 -4.36 -14.12
CA PRO A 122 -8.34 -4.60 -15.21
C PRO A 122 -8.23 -6.05 -15.70
N PHE A 123 -9.33 -6.61 -16.22
CA PHE A 123 -9.38 -7.99 -16.72
C PHE A 123 -9.89 -8.06 -18.16
N LEU A 124 -9.32 -9.00 -18.92
CA LEU A 124 -9.83 -9.48 -20.21
C LEU A 124 -10.05 -10.99 -20.08
N GLY A 125 -11.31 -11.42 -20.10
CA GLY A 125 -11.68 -12.83 -20.10
C GLY A 125 -12.03 -13.30 -21.51
N LYS A 126 -11.40 -14.38 -21.98
CA LYS A 126 -11.74 -15.06 -23.23
C LYS A 126 -12.32 -16.43 -22.90
N TYR A 127 -13.46 -16.78 -23.49
CA TYR A 127 -14.15 -18.03 -23.20
C TYR A 127 -14.69 -18.69 -24.47
N LYS A 128 -14.89 -20.01 -24.37
CA LYS A 128 -15.36 -20.93 -25.42
C LYS A 128 -16.23 -22.00 -24.77
#